data_AF-A0A4R1WIN8-F1
#
_entry.id   AF-A0A4R1WIN8-F1
#
_cell.length_a   1.000
_cell.length_b   1.000
_cell.length_c   1.000
_cell.angle_alpha   90.00
_cell.angle_beta   90.00
_cell.angle_gamma   90.00
#
_symmetry.space_group_name_H-M   'P 1'
#
loop_
_entity.id
_entity.type
_entity.pdbx_description
1 polymer ?
#
loop_
_entity_poly.entity_id
_entity_poly.type
_entity_poly.pdbx_seq_one_letter_code
_entity_poly.pdbx_strand_id
1 'polypeptide(L)' 'MLIDCDACVMRGPGCPDCVVSVVLGMPPEQSSLRVDDEELAALDVLAQSGLVPPLRLVHAVSSVEPNTAGDHGPAADAV' A
#
# COMPACT_ATOMS: atom_id res chain seq x y z
N MET A 1 -10.19 -5.86 -4.32
CA MET A 1 -9.66 -4.60 -3.74
C MET A 1 -10.15 -3.34 -4.49
N LEU A 2 -10.14 -2.16 -3.85
CA LEU A 2 -10.30 -0.85 -4.52
C LEU A 2 -8.99 -0.07 -4.39
N ILE A 3 -8.46 0.39 -5.52
CA ILE A 3 -7.33 1.31 -5.60
C ILE A 3 -7.93 2.71 -5.74
N ASP A 4 -7.71 3.55 -4.72
CA ASP A 4 -8.13 4.94 -4.70
C ASP A 4 -6.90 5.85 -4.83
N CYS A 5 -6.67 6.34 -6.04
CA CYS A 5 -5.55 7.22 -6.32
C CYS A 5 -5.75 8.63 -5.77
N ASP A 6 -7.00 9.07 -5.50
CA ASP A 6 -7.27 10.37 -4.88
C ASP A 6 -6.89 10.38 -3.40
N ALA A 7 -7.09 9.25 -2.70
CA ALA A 7 -6.69 9.07 -1.30
C ALA A 7 -5.23 8.63 -1.12
N CYS A 8 -4.49 8.40 -2.21
CA CYS A 8 -3.10 7.96 -2.16
C CYS A 8 -2.18 9.12 -1.80
N VAL A 9 -1.45 9.03 -0.68
CA VAL A 9 -0.52 10.10 -0.25
C VAL A 9 0.69 10.24 -1.17
N MET A 10 0.97 9.22 -1.99
CA MET A 10 2.03 9.24 -3.01
C MET A 10 1.52 9.72 -4.38
N ARG A 11 0.26 10.17 -4.49
CA ARG A 11 -0.29 10.69 -5.75
C ARG A 11 0.48 11.91 -6.21
N GLY A 12 0.98 11.87 -7.44
CA GLY A 12 1.92 12.86 -7.97
C GLY A 12 3.32 12.30 -8.02
N PRO A 13 4.11 12.31 -6.93
CA PRO A 13 5.50 11.89 -6.95
C PRO A 13 5.70 10.38 -7.20
N GLY A 14 4.77 9.53 -6.74
CA GLY A 14 4.84 8.07 -6.92
C GLY A 14 4.20 7.57 -8.21
N CYS A 15 3.34 8.36 -8.87
CA CYS A 15 2.62 7.95 -10.07
C CYS A 15 3.50 7.61 -11.28
N PRO A 16 4.60 8.35 -11.58
CA PRO A 16 5.47 8.04 -12.72
C PRO A 16 6.09 6.64 -12.66
N ASP A 17 6.21 6.07 -11.45
CA ASP A 17 6.77 4.74 -11.18
C ASP A 17 5.73 3.82 -10.52
N CYS A 18 4.46 3.96 -10.92
CA CYS A 18 3.35 3.13 -10.43
C CYS A 18 2.73 2.34 -11.58
N VAL A 19 2.44 1.07 -11.33
CA VAL A 19 1.76 0.17 -12.30
C VAL A 19 0.48 0.78 -12.88
N VAL A 20 -0.24 1.57 -12.07
CA VAL A 20 -1.50 2.23 -12.41
C VAL A 20 -1.34 3.22 -13.56
N SER A 21 -0.22 3.95 -13.62
CA SER A 21 0.02 4.94 -14.67
C SER A 21 0.63 4.31 -15.93
N VAL A 22 1.47 3.28 -15.77
CA VAL A 22 2.21 2.67 -16.88
C VAL A 22 1.37 1.65 -17.64
N VAL A 23 0.62 0.79 -16.95
CA VAL A 23 -0.11 -0.33 -17.58
C VAL A 23 -1.52 0.08 -17.98
N LEU A 24 -2.20 0.86 -17.14
CA LEU A 24 -3.62 1.14 -17.32
C LEU A 24 -3.89 2.47 -18.03
N GLY A 25 -2.87 3.31 -18.23
CA GLY A 25 -2.98 4.56 -18.97
C GLY A 25 -4.10 5.48 -18.48
N MET A 26 -4.49 5.38 -17.20
CA MET A 26 -5.71 6.00 -16.72
C MET A 26 -5.62 7.53 -16.80
N PRO A 27 -6.59 8.18 -17.48
CA PRO A 27 -6.67 9.64 -17.47
C PRO A 27 -6.98 10.14 -16.04
N PRO A 28 -6.58 11.37 -15.69
CA PRO A 28 -6.67 11.89 -14.33
C PRO A 28 -8.09 11.95 -13.76
N GLU A 29 -9.10 11.87 -14.62
CA GLU A 29 -10.52 11.78 -14.26
C GLU A 29 -10.99 10.38 -13.84
N GLN A 30 -10.15 9.34 -14.05
CA GLN A 30 -10.37 7.97 -13.61
C GLN A 30 -9.41 7.65 -12.45
N SER A 31 -9.71 8.21 -11.28
CA SER A 31 -8.85 8.09 -10.09
C SER A 31 -9.05 6.79 -9.29
N SER A 32 -10.12 6.03 -9.56
CA SER A 32 -10.49 4.85 -8.79
C SER A 32 -10.61 3.61 -9.68
N LEU A 33 -9.98 2.51 -9.27
CA LEU A 33 -9.93 1.26 -10.03
C LEU A 33 -10.24 0.08 -9.11
N ARG A 34 -11.14 -0.80 -9.56
CA ARG A 34 -11.36 -2.10 -8.92
C ARG A 34 -10.39 -3.11 -9.50
N VAL A 35 -9.68 -3.81 -8.63
CA VAL A 35 -8.76 -4.89 -8.96
C VAL A 35 -9.05 -6.01 -8.00
N ASP A 36 -9.32 -7.21 -8.48
CA ASP A 36 -9.47 -8.39 -7.62
C ASP A 36 -8.10 -8.93 -7.15
N ASP A 37 -8.14 -9.96 -6.29
CA ASP A 37 -6.93 -10.47 -5.65
C ASP A 37 -6.04 -11.23 -6.65
N GLU A 38 -6.62 -11.90 -7.65
CA GLU A 38 -5.90 -12.55 -8.74
C GLU A 38 -5.21 -11.53 -9.65
N GLU A 39 -5.92 -10.46 -10.01
CA GLU A 39 -5.36 -9.36 -10.80
C GLU A 39 -4.22 -8.66 -10.04
N LEU A 40 -4.37 -8.44 -8.73
CA LEU A 40 -3.28 -7.90 -7.90
C LEU A 40 -2.07 -8.81 -7.87
N ALA A 41 -2.27 -10.12 -7.70
CA ALA A 41 -1.20 -11.10 -7.73
C ALA A 41 -0.50 -11.12 -9.10
N ALA A 42 -1.24 -10.99 -10.19
CA ALA A 42 -0.65 -10.91 -11.53
C ALA A 42 0.23 -9.65 -11.68
N LEU A 43 -0.25 -8.49 -11.22
CA LEU A 43 0.55 -7.25 -11.23
C LEU A 43 1.81 -7.37 -10.38
N ASP A 44 1.74 -8.05 -9.24
CA ASP A 44 2.89 -8.32 -8.37
C ASP A 44 3.94 -9.19 -9.10
N VAL A 45 3.53 -10.27 -9.77
CA VAL A 45 4.44 -11.12 -10.57
C VAL A 45 5.12 -10.31 -11.69
N LEU A 46 4.38 -9.45 -12.37
CA LEU A 46 4.93 -8.58 -13.41
C LEU A 46 5.93 -7.58 -12.81
N ALA A 47 5.65 -7.03 -11.63
CA ALA A 47 6.56 -6.12 -10.95
C ALA A 47 7.83 -6.84 -10.48
N GLN A 48 7.68 -8.03 -9.89
CA GLN A 48 8.79 -8.87 -9.42
C GLN A 48 9.73 -9.28 -10.57
N SER A 49 9.19 -9.44 -11.78
CA SER A 49 9.96 -9.74 -13.00
C SER A 49 10.53 -8.50 -13.71
N GLY A 50 10.23 -7.29 -13.22
CA GLY A 50 10.72 -6.03 -13.77
C GLY A 50 10.00 -5.59 -15.06
N LEU A 51 8.85 -6.19 -15.37
CA LEU A 51 8.06 -5.84 -16.56
C LEU A 51 7.22 -4.58 -16.35
N VAL A 52 6.86 -4.29 -15.11
CA VAL A 52 6.08 -3.10 -14.72
C VAL A 52 6.63 -2.53 -13.41
N PRO A 53 6.42 -1.25 -13.10
CA PRO A 53 6.68 -0.74 -11.76
C PRO A 53 5.76 -1.39 -10.72
N PRO A 54 6.14 -1.46 -9.44
CA PRO A 54 5.25 -1.97 -8.39
C PRO A 54 4.08 -1.03 -8.12
N LEU A 55 3.04 -1.55 -7.46
CA LEU A 55 1.94 -0.71 -6.97
C LEU A 55 2.43 0.19 -5.82
N ARG A 56 2.41 1.52 -6.02
CA ARG A 56 2.85 2.53 -5.04
C ARG A 56 1.71 3.12 -4.21
N LEU A 57 0.62 2.37 -4.03
CA LEU A 57 -0.56 2.82 -3.28
C LEU A 57 -0.23 2.90 -1.78
N VAL A 58 -0.34 4.10 -1.19
CA VAL A 58 -0.08 4.33 0.23
C VAL A 58 -1.25 5.10 0.82
N HIS A 59 -1.82 4.57 1.91
CA HIS A 59 -2.88 5.22 2.66
C HIS A 59 -2.32 5.91 3.90
N ALA A 60 -2.84 7.10 4.21
CA ALA A 60 -2.59 7.73 5.50
C ALA A 60 -3.19 6.87 6.62
N VAL A 61 -2.41 6.67 7.68
CA VAL A 61 -2.89 6.06 8.93
C VAL A 61 -3.08 7.16 9.98
N SER A 62 -4.23 7.17 10.66
CA SER A 62 -4.61 8.30 11.54
C SER A 62 -3.73 8.44 12.79
N SER A 63 -3.15 7.35 13.29
CA SER A 63 -2.18 7.34 14.37
C SER A 63 -1.36 6.04 14.30
N VAL A 64 -0.06 6.11 14.56
CA VAL A 64 0.74 4.95 14.92
C VAL A 64 0.85 4.92 16.45
N GLU A 65 0.16 4.00 17.10
CA GLU A 65 0.43 3.73 18.51
C GLU A 65 1.68 2.84 18.59
N PRO A 66 2.76 3.28 19.26
CA PRO A 66 3.93 2.44 19.42
C PRO A 66 3.55 1.20 20.23
N ASN A 67 3.80 0.02 19.67
CA ASN A 67 3.59 -1.25 20.37
C ASN A 67 4.61 -1.38 21.52
N THR A 68 4.26 -0.88 22.72
CA THR A 68 5.08 -0.98 23.94
C THR A 68 4.83 -2.27 24.73
N ALA A 69 4.25 -3.31 24.13
CA ALA A 69 4.06 -4.60 24.79
C ALA A 69 5.37 -5.41 24.80
N GLY A 70 6.22 -5.15 25.78
CA GLY A 70 7.47 -5.90 25.93
C GLY A 70 8.31 -5.59 27.16
N ASP A 71 7.73 -5.33 28.34
CA ASP A 71 8.40 -5.62 29.62
C ASP A 71 7.42 -5.44 30.79
N HIS A 72 6.68 -6.48 31.19
CA HIS A 72 6.13 -6.62 32.55
C HIS A 72 6.27 -8.08 32.96
N GLY A 73 7.51 -8.47 33.31
CA GLY A 73 7.79 -9.67 34.11
C GLY A 73 7.64 -9.40 35.61
N PRO A 74 7.39 -10.43 36.45
CA PRO A 74 6.68 -10.25 37.71
C PRO A 74 7.60 -9.91 38.89
N ALA A 75 7.26 -8.89 39.67
CA ALA A 75 7.75 -8.77 41.04
C ALA A 75 6.79 -9.52 41.97
N ALA A 76 7.14 -10.77 42.27
CA ALA A 76 6.63 -11.47 43.44
C ALA A 76 7.21 -10.78 44.69
N ASP A 77 6.35 -10.13 45.48
CA ASP A 77 6.71 -9.70 46.84
C ASP A 77 6.24 -10.77 47.83
N ALA A 78 7.24 -11.41 48.44
CA ALA A 78 7.11 -12.27 49.59
C ALA A 78 7.24 -11.42 50.86
N VAL A 79 6.21 -11.38 51.70
CA VAL A 79 6.28 -11.28 53.18
C VAL A 79 4.94 -11.63 53.80
#